data_AF-A0A7L3JXZ5-F1
#
_entry.id   AF-A0A7L3JXZ5-F1
#
_cell.length_a   1.000
_cell.length_b   1.000
_cell.length_c   1.000
_cell.angle_alpha   90.00
_cell.angle_beta   90.00
_cell.angle_gamma   90.00
#
_symmetry.space_group_name_H-M   'P 1'
#
loop_
_entity.id
_entity.type
_entity.pdbx_description
1 polymer ?
#
loop_
_entity_poly.entity_id
_entity_poly.type
_entity_poly.pdbx_seq_one_letter_code
_entity_poly.pdbx_strand_id
1 'polypeptide(L)'
;VKSWADAFGGELYSIVTKYSGSLLLQKKYKDVEPTLKIKEVDGLELVKKFSEQMESMLRRKVEAVEKLSRNHHLGSLTLPAGNSLFFDYYNSQLINEKDENDNYVELGDEFILEPNEHFNNLLVNTTYSDIQLPTNVYNKDPAILNGVYMSEALNPIFVDNFERDPTLTWQYFGSSTGFFRLYPGIKWLPDENGVISFDCRNRGWYIQAATSPKDIVIVVDVSGSMKGLRMTIAKHTIVTILDTLGENDFVNIIA
;
A
#
# COMPACT_ATOMS: atom_id res chain seq x y z
N VAL A 1 17.46 -36.72 -42.55
CA VAL A 1 17.05 -35.84 -41.43
C VAL A 1 16.89 -36.61 -40.11
N LYS A 2 15.98 -37.60 -40.02
CA LYS A 2 15.76 -38.37 -38.77
C LYS A 2 17.02 -39.05 -38.20
N SER A 3 17.74 -39.82 -39.03
CA SER A 3 19.00 -40.47 -38.61
C SER A 3 20.09 -39.49 -38.16
N TRP A 4 20.14 -38.29 -38.74
CA TRP A 4 21.09 -37.24 -38.31
C TRP A 4 20.70 -36.65 -36.96
N ALA A 5 19.40 -36.41 -36.74
CA ALA A 5 18.89 -35.92 -35.46
C ALA A 5 19.09 -36.95 -34.33
N ASP A 6 18.92 -38.25 -34.62
CA ASP A 6 19.15 -39.32 -33.65
C ASP A 6 20.63 -39.43 -33.27
N ALA A 7 21.54 -39.30 -34.25
CA ALA A 7 22.98 -39.30 -34.02
C ALA A 7 23.42 -38.08 -33.18
N PHE A 8 22.97 -36.89 -33.56
CA PHE A 8 23.27 -35.66 -32.84
C PHE A 8 22.69 -35.67 -31.41
N GLY A 9 21.47 -36.16 -31.24
CA GLY A 9 20.84 -36.31 -29.92
C GLY A 9 21.59 -37.30 -29.01
N GLY A 10 22.10 -38.40 -29.58
CA GLY A 10 22.93 -39.36 -28.86
C GLY A 10 24.28 -38.77 -28.41
N GLU A 11 24.95 -38.01 -29.28
CA GLU A 11 26.18 -37.29 -28.92
C GLU A 11 25.92 -36.25 -27.83
N LEU A 12 24.89 -35.43 -27.97
CA LEU A 12 24.52 -34.42 -26.99
C LEU A 12 24.20 -35.06 -25.63
N TYR A 13 23.44 -36.16 -25.61
CA TYR A 13 23.16 -36.91 -24.40
C TYR A 13 24.44 -37.42 -23.74
N SER A 14 25.37 -37.99 -24.51
CA SER A 14 26.64 -38.50 -23.97
C SER A 14 27.50 -37.39 -23.34
N ILE A 15 27.56 -36.22 -23.97
CA ILE A 15 28.28 -35.05 -23.47
C ILE A 15 27.60 -34.55 -22.20
N VAL A 16 26.28 -34.36 -22.23
CA VAL A 16 25.52 -33.86 -21.08
C VAL A 16 25.63 -34.82 -19.90
N THR A 17 25.43 -36.12 -20.07
CA THR A 17 25.55 -37.10 -18.97
C THR A 17 26.97 -37.14 -18.40
N LYS A 18 28.00 -37.02 -19.24
CA LYS A 18 29.40 -37.06 -18.81
C LYS A 18 29.81 -35.81 -18.03
N TYR A 19 29.40 -34.61 -18.49
CA TYR A 19 29.81 -33.35 -17.87
C TYR A 19 28.85 -32.84 -16.79
N SER A 20 27.55 -33.14 -16.86
CA SER A 20 26.57 -32.76 -15.82
C SER A 20 26.75 -33.55 -14.52
N GLY A 21 27.36 -34.75 -14.60
CA GLY A 21 27.53 -35.61 -13.44
C GLY A 21 26.22 -36.15 -12.86
N SER A 22 25.13 -36.18 -13.63
CA SER A 22 23.81 -36.65 -13.16
C SER A 22 23.84 -38.06 -12.56
N LEU A 23 24.62 -38.97 -13.16
CA LEU A 23 24.83 -40.34 -12.65
C LEU A 23 25.60 -40.35 -11.31
N LEU A 24 26.57 -39.45 -11.15
CA LEU A 24 27.32 -39.31 -9.90
C LEU A 24 26.42 -38.76 -8.80
N LEU A 25 25.57 -37.77 -9.11
CA LEU A 25 24.60 -37.20 -8.18
C LEU A 25 23.60 -38.26 -7.71
N GLN A 26 23.05 -39.07 -8.63
CA GLN A 26 22.12 -40.15 -8.30
C GLN A 26 22.76 -41.19 -7.38
N LYS A 27 24.04 -41.55 -7.64
CA LYS A 27 24.78 -42.47 -6.78
C LYS A 27 25.01 -41.89 -5.39
N LYS A 28 25.49 -40.64 -5.31
CA LYS A 28 25.68 -39.95 -4.02
C LYS A 28 24.37 -39.82 -3.25
N TYR A 29 23.26 -39.57 -3.93
CA TYR A 29 21.94 -39.48 -3.29
C TYR A 29 21.53 -40.80 -2.63
N LYS A 30 21.80 -41.95 -3.27
CA LYS A 30 21.60 -43.28 -2.68
C LYS A 30 22.55 -43.56 -1.51
N ASP A 31 23.78 -43.06 -1.59
CA ASP A 31 24.76 -43.21 -0.49
C ASP A 31 24.31 -42.44 0.77
N VAL A 32 23.64 -41.28 0.61
CA VAL A 32 23.09 -40.48 1.72
C VAL A 32 21.62 -40.80 2.05
N GLU A 33 20.92 -41.58 1.24
CA GLU A 33 19.53 -41.99 1.46
C GLU A 33 19.26 -42.56 2.86
N PRO A 34 20.15 -43.38 3.47
CA PRO A 34 19.95 -43.85 4.85
C PRO A 34 19.98 -42.74 5.90
N THR A 35 20.61 -41.60 5.60
CA THR A 35 20.65 -40.42 6.47
C THR A 35 19.47 -39.47 6.24
N LEU A 36 18.74 -39.64 5.13
CA LEU A 36 17.61 -38.81 4.75
C LEU A 36 16.29 -39.50 5.14
N LYS A 37 15.37 -38.73 5.73
CA LYS A 37 14.02 -39.21 6.00
C LYS A 37 13.11 -38.74 4.89
N ILE A 38 12.80 -39.62 3.94
CA ILE A 38 11.75 -39.37 2.94
C ILE A 38 10.41 -39.37 3.69
N LYS A 39 9.71 -38.23 3.65
CA LYS A 39 8.37 -38.07 4.20
C LYS A 39 7.40 -37.87 3.05
N GLU A 40 6.34 -38.66 3.04
CA GLU A 40 5.20 -38.40 2.18
C GLU A 40 4.52 -37.11 2.64
N VAL A 41 4.17 -36.25 1.69
CA VAL A 41 3.52 -34.97 1.96
C VAL A 41 2.07 -35.09 1.56
N ASP A 42 1.16 -35.07 2.53
CA ASP A 42 -0.27 -34.97 2.27
C ASP A 42 -0.64 -33.52 1.92
N GLY A 43 -1.07 -33.31 0.69
CA GLY A 43 -1.49 -32.00 0.20
C GLY A 43 -2.72 -31.47 0.91
N LEU A 44 -3.66 -32.33 1.33
CA LEU A 44 -4.89 -31.89 2.03
C LEU A 44 -4.57 -31.38 3.43
N GLU A 45 -3.70 -32.08 4.15
CA GLU A 45 -3.22 -31.63 5.47
C GLU A 45 -2.48 -30.29 5.36
N LEU A 46 -1.62 -30.14 4.33
CA LEU A 46 -0.88 -28.91 4.11
C LEU A 46 -1.80 -27.72 3.82
N VAL A 47 -2.80 -27.90 2.96
CA VAL A 47 -3.79 -26.85 2.64
C VAL A 47 -4.58 -26.46 3.88
N LYS A 48 -4.99 -27.44 4.70
CA LYS A 48 -5.71 -27.18 5.94
C LYS A 48 -4.85 -26.37 6.93
N LYS A 49 -3.60 -26.79 7.12
CA LYS A 49 -2.64 -26.07 7.97
C LYS A 49 -2.40 -24.64 7.48
N PHE A 50 -2.26 -24.44 6.17
CA PHE A 50 -2.08 -23.12 5.58
C PHE A 50 -3.32 -22.25 5.78
N SER A 51 -4.52 -22.82 5.60
CA SER A 51 -5.79 -22.13 5.85
C SER A 51 -5.89 -21.64 7.30
N GLU A 52 -5.55 -22.49 8.28
CA GLU A 52 -5.57 -22.12 9.70
C GLU A 52 -4.56 -20.99 10.03
N GLN A 53 -3.36 -21.05 9.45
CA GLN A 53 -2.35 -20.00 9.60
C GLN A 53 -2.81 -18.68 8.98
N MET A 54 -3.42 -18.74 7.78
CA MET A 54 -3.92 -17.57 7.09
C MET A 54 -5.11 -16.94 7.82
N GLU A 55 -6.01 -17.75 8.37
CA GLU A 55 -7.12 -17.28 9.22
C GLU A 55 -6.59 -16.55 10.46
N SER A 56 -5.63 -17.14 11.18
CA SER A 56 -5.02 -16.51 12.35
C SER A 56 -4.31 -15.19 12.00
N MET A 57 -3.60 -15.14 10.87
CA MET A 57 -2.93 -13.94 10.39
C MET A 57 -3.93 -12.83 10.03
N LEU A 58 -4.99 -13.16 9.28
CA LEU A 58 -6.02 -12.18 8.90
C LEU A 58 -6.81 -11.70 10.13
N ARG A 59 -7.12 -12.59 11.07
CA ARG A 59 -7.82 -12.24 12.32
C ARG A 59 -7.05 -11.20 13.13
N ARG A 60 -5.72 -11.38 13.28
CA ARG A 60 -4.86 -10.38 13.95
C ARG A 60 -4.86 -9.03 13.26
N LYS A 61 -4.85 -9.01 11.91
CA LYS A 61 -4.96 -7.77 11.13
C LYS A 61 -6.30 -7.07 11.33
N VAL A 62 -7.40 -7.83 11.36
CA VAL A 62 -8.74 -7.28 11.64
C VAL A 62 -8.78 -6.66 13.03
N GLU A 63 -8.28 -7.35 14.06
CA GLU A 63 -8.24 -6.82 15.43
C GLU A 63 -7.42 -5.52 15.54
N ALA A 64 -6.32 -5.39 14.81
CA ALA A 64 -5.53 -4.17 14.76
C ALA A 64 -6.31 -3.00 14.14
N VAL A 65 -7.05 -3.24 13.05
CA VAL A 65 -7.89 -2.24 12.40
C VAL A 65 -9.09 -1.84 13.26
N GLU A 66 -9.73 -2.79 13.95
CA GLU A 66 -10.84 -2.51 14.87
C GLU A 66 -10.39 -1.63 16.04
N LYS A 67 -9.20 -1.88 16.60
CA LYS A 67 -8.60 -1.02 17.62
C LYS A 67 -8.38 0.39 17.11
N LEU A 68 -7.85 0.57 15.90
CA LEU A 68 -7.64 1.89 15.29
C LEU A 68 -8.98 2.61 15.10
N SER A 69 -9.97 1.92 14.52
CA SER A 69 -11.31 2.47 14.27
C SER A 69 -12.00 2.93 15.56
N ARG A 70 -11.98 2.10 16.60
CA ARG A 70 -12.59 2.41 17.90
C ARG A 70 -11.92 3.61 18.59
N ASN A 71 -10.59 3.66 18.60
CA ASN A 71 -9.85 4.75 19.23
C ASN A 71 -10.01 6.06 18.45
N HIS A 72 -10.05 5.99 17.11
CA HIS A 72 -10.36 7.16 16.29
C HIS A 72 -11.71 7.77 16.65
N HIS A 73 -12.76 6.92 16.74
CA HIS A 73 -14.10 7.38 17.11
C HIS A 73 -14.13 8.00 18.51
N LEU A 74 -13.42 7.40 19.48
CA LEU A 74 -13.35 7.92 20.83
C LEU A 74 -12.62 9.28 20.90
N GLY A 75 -11.47 9.40 20.23
CA GLY A 75 -10.72 10.66 20.16
C GLY A 75 -11.47 11.78 19.45
N SER A 76 -12.33 11.42 18.48
CA SER A 76 -13.22 12.37 17.82
C SER A 76 -14.26 12.99 18.75
N LEU A 77 -14.71 12.28 19.79
CA LEU A 77 -15.76 12.73 20.70
C LEU A 77 -15.24 13.68 21.78
N THR A 78 -13.94 13.63 22.08
CA THR A 78 -13.33 14.40 23.17
C THR A 78 -13.01 15.85 22.82
N LEU A 79 -13.16 16.24 21.55
CA LEU A 79 -12.82 17.57 21.07
C LEU A 79 -13.97 18.57 21.19
N PRO A 80 -13.76 19.74 21.83
CA PRO A 80 -14.73 20.82 21.77
C PRO A 80 -14.73 21.41 20.35
N ALA A 81 -15.85 21.25 19.65
CA ALA A 81 -16.09 21.88 18.36
C ALA A 81 -16.10 23.41 18.52
N GLY A 82 -15.04 24.11 18.11
CA GLY A 82 -15.10 25.59 18.08
C GLY A 82 -13.80 26.38 17.97
N ASN A 83 -12.64 25.82 18.33
CA ASN A 83 -11.39 26.57 18.25
C ASN A 83 -10.58 26.16 17.02
N SER A 84 -10.12 27.15 16.25
CA SER A 84 -9.04 26.96 15.27
C SER A 84 -7.77 26.63 16.05
N LEU A 85 -7.48 25.34 16.19
CA LEU A 85 -6.25 24.87 16.83
C LEU A 85 -5.09 25.12 15.87
N PHE A 86 -4.09 25.87 16.33
CA PHE A 86 -2.77 25.83 15.73
C PHE A 86 -2.11 24.56 16.25
N PHE A 87 -1.97 23.56 15.39
CA PHE A 87 -1.35 22.29 15.72
C PHE A 87 -0.28 21.97 14.69
N ASP A 88 0.95 21.80 15.17
CA ASP A 88 2.08 21.41 14.35
C ASP A 88 2.13 19.90 14.20
N TYR A 89 2.42 19.43 12.99
CA TYR A 89 2.50 18.02 12.66
C TYR A 89 3.63 17.76 11.66
N TYR A 90 4.11 16.52 11.62
CA TYR A 90 5.14 16.12 10.67
C TYR A 90 4.57 15.99 9.26
N ASN A 91 4.88 16.95 8.39
CA ASN A 91 4.53 16.84 6.97
C ASN A 91 5.60 16.00 6.25
N SER A 92 5.17 14.85 5.74
CA SER A 92 5.98 13.87 5.01
C SER A 92 6.87 14.43 3.88
N GLN A 93 6.49 15.56 3.27
CA GLN A 93 7.30 16.23 2.25
C GLN A 93 8.42 17.08 2.88
N LEU A 94 8.05 17.84 3.90
CA LEU A 94 8.89 18.87 4.52
C LEU A 94 9.80 18.32 5.61
N ILE A 95 9.61 17.08 6.06
CA ILE A 95 10.46 16.50 7.10
C ILE A 95 11.95 16.55 6.71
N ASN A 96 12.78 16.98 7.66
CA ASN A 96 14.22 17.19 7.48
C ASN A 96 14.58 18.20 6.36
N GLU A 97 13.65 19.05 5.91
CA GLU A 97 13.97 20.16 5.02
C GLU A 97 14.45 21.37 5.82
N LYS A 98 15.55 21.95 5.38
CA LYS A 98 16.17 23.12 6.01
C LYS A 98 16.18 24.31 5.07
N ASP A 99 15.99 25.50 5.63
CA ASP A 99 16.10 26.77 4.93
C ASP A 99 17.56 27.16 4.64
N GLU A 100 17.76 28.28 3.94
CA GLU A 100 19.10 28.83 3.64
C GLU A 100 19.92 29.20 4.90
N ASN A 101 19.26 29.29 6.06
CA ASN A 101 19.85 29.62 7.35
C ASN A 101 20.09 28.38 8.25
N ASP A 102 19.95 27.17 7.70
CA ASP A 102 20.05 25.87 8.40
C ASP A 102 18.98 25.62 9.48
N ASN A 103 17.89 26.39 9.49
CA ASN A 103 16.72 26.14 10.34
C ASN A 103 15.72 25.22 9.63
N TYR A 104 14.99 24.41 10.40
CA TYR A 104 13.93 23.57 9.84
C TYR A 104 12.77 24.42 9.29
N VAL A 105 12.23 24.00 8.15
CA VAL A 105 11.06 24.61 7.52
C VAL A 105 9.82 24.37 8.42
N GLU A 106 8.82 25.26 8.35
CA GLU A 106 7.55 25.09 9.08
C GLU A 106 6.91 23.73 8.73
N LEU A 107 6.56 22.91 9.75
CA LEU A 107 6.11 21.50 9.64
C LEU A 107 7.18 20.49 9.17
N GLY A 108 8.43 20.94 9.04
CA GLY A 108 9.60 20.17 8.59
C GLY A 108 10.60 19.89 9.70
N ASP A 109 10.12 19.66 10.92
CA ASP A 109 10.94 19.36 12.11
C ASP A 109 11.84 18.13 11.93
N GLU A 110 12.81 17.98 12.84
CA GLU A 110 13.72 16.85 12.88
C GLU A 110 12.95 15.52 12.98
N PHE A 111 13.12 14.68 11.97
CA PHE A 111 12.46 13.39 11.87
C PHE A 111 13.51 12.31 11.62
N ILE A 112 13.87 11.58 12.68
CA ILE A 112 14.90 10.54 12.62
C ILE A 112 14.38 9.38 11.75
N LEU A 113 15.03 9.15 10.62
CA LEU A 113 14.70 8.09 9.69
C LEU A 113 15.81 7.03 9.71
N GLU A 114 15.44 5.80 10.05
CA GLU A 114 16.37 4.67 10.12
C GLU A 114 16.02 3.62 9.06
N PRO A 115 17.02 3.00 8.41
CA PRO A 115 16.77 1.95 7.45
C PRO A 115 16.22 0.71 8.19
N ASN A 116 15.08 0.20 7.72
CA ASN A 116 14.44 -0.96 8.34
C ASN A 116 14.25 -2.11 7.34
N GLU A 117 14.82 -3.29 7.65
CA GLU A 117 14.73 -4.49 6.80
C GLU A 117 13.27 -4.93 6.55
N HIS A 118 12.39 -4.74 7.53
CA HIS A 118 10.97 -5.09 7.42
C HIS A 118 10.23 -4.27 6.36
N PHE A 119 10.70 -3.06 6.09
CA PHE A 119 10.15 -2.14 5.10
C PHE A 119 11.06 -2.03 3.87
N ASN A 120 11.67 -3.13 3.42
CA ASN A 120 12.56 -3.18 2.26
C ASN A 120 13.76 -2.22 2.35
N ASN A 121 14.35 -2.05 3.54
CA ASN A 121 15.44 -1.10 3.80
C ASN A 121 15.08 0.37 3.52
N LEU A 122 13.78 0.70 3.52
CA LEU A 122 13.34 2.09 3.47
C LEU A 122 13.69 2.80 4.78
N LEU A 123 14.00 4.09 4.63
CA LEU A 123 14.22 5.01 5.73
C LEU A 123 12.86 5.34 6.37
N VAL A 124 12.61 4.78 7.55
CA VAL A 124 11.33 4.88 8.27
C VAL A 124 11.55 5.39 9.69
N ASN A 125 10.52 6.00 10.28
CA ASN A 125 10.49 6.34 11.70
C ASN A 125 9.44 5.46 12.40
N THR A 126 9.91 4.59 13.28
CA THR A 126 9.06 3.67 14.05
C THR A 126 8.44 4.30 15.30
N THR A 127 8.79 5.55 15.63
CA THR A 127 8.25 6.26 16.80
C THR A 127 7.04 7.10 16.44
N TYR A 128 7.07 7.77 15.29
CA TYR A 128 6.04 8.72 14.88
C TYR A 128 5.45 8.39 13.50
N SER A 129 4.17 8.71 13.32
CA SER A 129 3.54 8.75 12.00
C SER A 129 3.82 10.09 11.31
N ASP A 130 3.85 10.08 9.99
CA ASP A 130 3.86 11.30 9.17
C ASP A 130 2.47 11.57 8.57
N ILE A 131 2.32 12.78 8.02
CA ILE A 131 1.10 13.19 7.31
C ILE A 131 1.47 13.64 5.91
N GLN A 132 0.79 13.06 4.94
CA GLN A 132 0.86 13.42 3.54
C GLN A 132 -0.41 14.19 3.16
N LEU A 133 -0.19 15.29 2.45
CA LEU A 133 -1.27 16.06 1.83
C LEU A 133 -1.08 16.06 0.31
N PRO A 134 -2.16 15.90 -0.46
CA PRO A 134 -2.15 16.16 -1.89
C PRO A 134 -1.74 17.60 -2.18
N THR A 135 -1.06 17.85 -3.30
CA THR A 135 -0.56 19.19 -3.66
C THR A 135 -1.67 20.24 -3.82
N ASN A 136 -2.91 19.83 -4.11
CA ASN A 136 -4.07 20.73 -4.22
C ASN A 136 -4.73 21.09 -2.87
N VAL A 137 -4.23 20.57 -1.76
CA VAL A 137 -4.82 20.74 -0.42
C VAL A 137 -3.93 21.64 0.43
N TYR A 138 -4.52 22.68 1.02
CA TYR A 138 -3.78 23.65 1.83
C TYR A 138 -3.53 23.14 3.25
N ASN A 139 -2.27 23.11 3.66
CA ASN A 139 -1.80 22.56 4.94
C ASN A 139 -2.37 23.26 6.19
N LYS A 140 -2.74 24.55 6.12
CA LYS A 140 -3.28 25.32 7.26
C LYS A 140 -4.81 25.46 7.23
N ASP A 141 -5.51 24.66 6.43
CA ASP A 141 -6.98 24.62 6.48
C ASP A 141 -7.45 24.17 7.88
N PRO A 142 -8.33 24.92 8.57
CA PRO A 142 -8.83 24.54 9.89
C PRO A 142 -9.47 23.15 9.93
N ALA A 143 -10.13 22.71 8.85
CA ALA A 143 -10.74 21.39 8.78
C ALA A 143 -9.69 20.28 8.83
N ILE A 144 -8.54 20.51 8.19
CA ILE A 144 -7.42 19.59 8.16
C ILE A 144 -6.71 19.59 9.49
N LEU A 145 -6.38 20.76 10.05
CA LEU A 145 -5.72 20.87 11.35
C LEU A 145 -6.51 20.15 12.44
N ASN A 146 -7.83 20.35 12.47
CA ASN A 146 -8.71 19.65 13.40
C ASN A 146 -8.67 18.12 13.19
N GLY A 147 -8.77 17.64 11.94
CA GLY A 147 -8.70 16.22 11.65
C GLY A 147 -7.33 15.60 11.94
N VAL A 148 -6.25 16.33 11.68
CA VAL A 148 -4.88 15.95 11.99
C VAL A 148 -4.72 15.80 13.50
N TYR A 149 -5.17 16.78 14.28
CA TYR A 149 -5.18 16.72 15.74
C TYR A 149 -5.97 15.50 16.25
N MET A 150 -7.18 15.26 15.70
CA MET A 150 -7.98 14.07 16.04
C MET A 150 -7.25 12.75 15.80
N SER A 151 -6.49 12.70 14.69
CA SER A 151 -5.74 11.50 14.32
C SER A 151 -4.45 11.31 15.13
N GLU A 152 -4.04 12.28 15.97
CA GLU A 152 -2.87 12.13 16.84
C GLU A 152 -3.05 11.03 17.88
N ALA A 153 -4.28 10.82 18.35
CA ALA A 153 -4.64 9.72 19.25
C ALA A 153 -4.35 8.33 18.66
N LEU A 154 -4.10 8.22 17.35
CA LEU A 154 -3.75 6.95 16.70
C LEU A 154 -2.27 6.59 16.82
N ASN A 155 -1.38 7.56 17.06
CA ASN A 155 0.06 7.31 17.22
C ASN A 155 0.40 6.20 18.22
N PRO A 156 -0.06 6.26 19.49
CA PRO A 156 0.24 5.20 20.45
C PRO A 156 -0.35 3.84 20.04
N ILE A 157 -1.48 3.84 19.32
CA ILE A 157 -2.13 2.60 18.86
C ILE A 157 -1.36 1.97 17.70
N PHE A 158 -0.80 2.79 16.80
CA PHE A 158 0.06 2.29 15.73
C PHE A 158 1.29 1.57 16.27
N VAL A 159 1.94 2.18 17.28
CA VAL A 159 3.10 1.58 17.96
C VAL A 159 2.71 0.29 18.68
N ASP A 160 1.65 0.32 19.50
CA ASP A 160 1.16 -0.87 20.22
C ASP A 160 0.76 -2.02 19.27
N ASN A 161 0.14 -1.70 18.13
CA ASN A 161 -0.16 -2.71 17.11
C ASN A 161 1.10 -3.33 16.52
N PHE A 162 2.12 -2.52 16.21
CA PHE A 162 3.38 -3.00 15.64
C PHE A 162 4.19 -3.84 16.64
N GLU A 163 4.20 -3.45 17.92
CA GLU A 163 4.83 -4.23 18.99
C GLU A 163 4.15 -5.58 19.21
N ARG A 164 2.82 -5.63 19.07
CA ARG A 164 2.03 -6.88 19.20
C ARG A 164 2.20 -7.80 18.00
N ASP A 165 2.29 -7.26 16.80
CA ASP A 165 2.45 -8.03 15.58
C ASP A 165 3.51 -7.41 14.65
N PRO A 166 4.77 -7.86 14.78
CA PRO A 166 5.87 -7.41 13.94
C PRO A 166 5.70 -7.77 12.45
N THR A 167 4.70 -8.57 12.07
CA THR A 167 4.39 -8.88 10.66
C THR A 167 3.51 -7.82 9.99
N LEU A 168 3.02 -6.83 10.77
CA LEU A 168 2.28 -5.69 10.22
C LEU A 168 3.22 -4.82 9.39
N THR A 169 2.77 -4.49 8.19
CA THR A 169 3.48 -3.57 7.29
C THR A 169 3.03 -2.14 7.58
N TRP A 170 2.36 -1.51 6.63
CA TRP A 170 1.92 -0.13 6.74
C TRP A 170 0.58 -0.06 7.47
N GLN A 171 0.50 0.84 8.45
CA GLN A 171 -0.75 1.25 9.07
C GLN A 171 -1.05 2.66 8.63
N TYR A 172 -2.29 2.93 8.19
CA TYR A 172 -2.63 4.23 7.64
C TYR A 172 -4.06 4.63 7.93
N PHE A 173 -4.28 5.94 7.93
CA PHE A 173 -5.58 6.57 8.08
C PHE A 173 -5.78 7.59 6.95
N GLY A 174 -6.81 7.36 6.12
CA GLY A 174 -7.23 8.32 5.10
C GLY A 174 -8.40 9.15 5.60
N SER A 175 -8.23 10.46 5.64
CA SER A 175 -9.33 11.37 6.01
C SER A 175 -10.20 11.73 4.81
N SER A 176 -11.49 11.96 5.05
CA SER A 176 -12.40 12.56 4.06
C SER A 176 -11.98 13.98 3.64
N THR A 177 -11.25 14.68 4.49
CA THR A 177 -10.67 16.00 4.20
C THR A 177 -9.47 15.95 3.26
N GLY A 178 -8.91 14.76 3.00
CA GLY A 178 -7.86 14.53 2.00
C GLY A 178 -6.45 14.35 2.56
N PHE A 179 -6.21 14.61 3.85
CA PHE A 179 -4.91 14.25 4.45
C PHE A 179 -4.82 12.73 4.69
N PHE A 180 -3.59 12.22 4.62
CA PHE A 180 -3.26 10.82 4.77
C PHE A 180 -2.20 10.67 5.86
N ARG A 181 -2.51 9.95 6.94
CA ARG A 181 -1.55 9.64 8.01
C ARG A 181 -0.99 8.25 7.80
N LEU A 182 0.33 8.09 7.86
CA LEU A 182 1.01 6.83 7.61
C LEU A 182 1.98 6.49 8.75
N TYR A 183 1.99 5.22 9.14
CA TYR A 183 2.91 4.67 10.13
C TYR A 183 3.54 3.36 9.62
N PRO A 184 4.86 3.16 9.81
CA PRO A 184 5.84 4.15 10.29
C PRO A 184 5.99 5.34 9.34
N GLY A 185 6.38 6.51 9.84
CA GLY A 185 6.50 7.71 9.02
C GLY A 185 7.67 7.64 8.04
N ILE A 186 7.52 8.23 6.84
CA ILE A 186 8.55 8.23 5.79
C ILE A 186 8.71 9.61 5.15
N LYS A 187 9.85 9.85 4.50
CA LYS A 187 9.98 11.02 3.64
C LYS A 187 9.37 10.73 2.28
N TRP A 188 8.34 11.49 1.91
CA TRP A 188 7.76 11.41 0.57
C TRP A 188 8.55 12.29 -0.38
N LEU A 189 8.95 11.70 -1.51
CA LEU A 189 9.67 12.40 -2.56
C LEU A 189 8.67 12.84 -3.64
N PRO A 190 8.62 14.14 -3.98
CA PRO A 190 7.82 14.60 -5.10
C PRO A 190 8.39 14.13 -6.45
N ASP A 191 7.54 14.17 -7.48
CA ASP A 191 7.93 14.01 -8.89
C ASP A 191 8.98 15.06 -9.32
N GLU A 192 9.60 14.89 -10.50
CA GLU A 192 10.47 15.87 -11.18
C GLU A 192 9.84 17.27 -11.25
N ASN A 193 8.50 17.35 -11.28
CA ASN A 193 7.74 18.60 -11.28
C ASN A 193 7.42 19.16 -9.89
N GLY A 194 7.90 18.53 -8.81
CA GLY A 194 7.59 18.94 -7.43
C GLY A 194 6.17 18.56 -6.96
N VAL A 195 5.46 17.70 -7.70
CA VAL A 195 4.05 17.37 -7.43
C VAL A 195 3.93 15.98 -6.81
N ILE A 196 3.09 15.87 -5.78
CA ILE A 196 2.64 14.58 -5.25
C ILE A 196 1.21 14.35 -5.74
N SER A 197 1.08 13.45 -6.72
CA SER A 197 -0.22 13.04 -7.28
C SER A 197 -1.01 12.10 -6.37
N PHE A 198 -0.47 11.77 -5.19
CA PHE A 198 -1.13 10.88 -4.25
C PHE A 198 -2.27 11.60 -3.52
N ASP A 199 -3.50 11.15 -3.76
CA ASP A 199 -4.67 11.45 -2.94
C ASP A 199 -5.23 10.14 -2.40
N CYS A 200 -5.44 10.07 -1.08
CA CYS A 200 -5.95 8.87 -0.42
C CYS A 200 -7.40 8.57 -0.82
N ARG A 201 -8.20 9.58 -1.18
CA ARG A 201 -9.63 9.43 -1.50
C ARG A 201 -9.89 8.76 -2.83
N ASN A 202 -8.92 8.86 -3.75
CA ASN A 202 -8.99 8.24 -5.07
C ASN A 202 -8.41 6.81 -5.09
N ARG A 203 -8.02 6.26 -3.93
CA ARG A 203 -7.45 4.92 -3.85
C ARG A 203 -8.53 3.86 -3.78
N GLY A 204 -8.32 2.75 -4.49
CA GLY A 204 -9.27 1.64 -4.51
C GLY A 204 -9.65 1.14 -3.11
N TRP A 205 -8.68 1.04 -2.19
CA TRP A 205 -8.95 0.64 -0.80
C TRP A 205 -9.86 1.64 -0.06
N TYR A 206 -9.74 2.94 -0.34
CA TYR A 206 -10.56 3.98 0.28
C TYR A 206 -11.98 3.94 -0.29
N ILE A 207 -12.08 3.87 -1.62
CA ILE A 207 -13.35 3.84 -2.34
C ILE A 207 -14.16 2.60 -1.97
N GLN A 208 -13.52 1.43 -1.90
CA GLN A 208 -14.17 0.17 -1.50
C GLN A 208 -14.64 0.19 -0.04
N ALA A 209 -13.96 0.93 0.84
CA ALA A 209 -14.39 1.08 2.23
C ALA A 209 -15.49 2.13 2.39
N ALA A 210 -15.46 3.20 1.59
CA ALA A 210 -16.38 4.32 1.68
C ALA A 210 -17.70 4.08 0.93
N THR A 211 -17.71 3.22 -0.08
CA THR A 211 -18.87 2.99 -0.95
C THR A 211 -19.18 1.51 -1.09
N SER A 212 -20.47 1.19 -1.20
CA SER A 212 -20.93 -0.15 -1.59
C SER A 212 -20.84 -0.34 -3.11
N PRO A 213 -20.80 -1.59 -3.59
CA PRO A 213 -20.95 -1.90 -5.01
C PRO A 213 -22.16 -1.16 -5.62
N LYS A 214 -21.96 -0.57 -6.80
CA LYS A 214 -22.95 0.31 -7.45
C LYS A 214 -23.05 0.07 -8.95
N ASP A 215 -24.28 0.22 -9.46
CA ASP A 215 -24.60 0.16 -10.89
C ASP A 215 -24.80 1.59 -11.42
N ILE A 216 -23.96 2.02 -12.35
CA ILE A 216 -23.96 3.38 -12.88
C ILE A 216 -24.30 3.38 -14.37
N VAL A 217 -25.17 4.30 -14.78
CA VAL A 217 -25.39 4.62 -16.21
C VAL A 217 -24.96 6.06 -16.46
N ILE A 218 -23.95 6.22 -17.31
CA ILE A 218 -23.44 7.54 -17.71
C ILE A 218 -24.12 7.92 -19.03
N VAL A 219 -24.85 9.03 -19.03
CA VAL A 219 -25.49 9.58 -20.23
C VAL A 219 -24.68 10.77 -20.73
N VAL A 220 -24.23 10.71 -21.99
CA VAL A 220 -23.33 11.68 -22.60
C VAL A 220 -24.07 12.48 -23.67
N ASP A 221 -24.13 13.80 -23.53
CA ASP A 221 -24.70 14.64 -24.59
C ASP A 221 -23.76 14.68 -25.82
N VAL A 222 -24.25 14.23 -26.96
CA VAL A 222 -23.57 14.29 -28.27
C VAL A 222 -24.13 15.36 -29.20
N SER A 223 -24.93 16.30 -28.68
CA SER A 223 -25.49 17.41 -29.45
C SER A 223 -24.41 18.27 -30.10
N GLY A 224 -24.81 19.02 -31.14
CA GLY A 224 -23.89 19.93 -31.84
C GLY A 224 -23.23 20.98 -30.93
N SER A 225 -23.83 21.27 -29.77
CA SER A 225 -23.32 22.19 -28.75
C SER A 225 -22.08 21.68 -28.01
N MET A 226 -21.82 20.36 -28.09
CA MET A 226 -20.71 19.70 -27.41
C MET A 226 -19.43 19.63 -28.26
N LYS A 227 -19.48 20.09 -29.52
CA LYS A 227 -18.31 20.06 -30.43
C LYS A 227 -17.10 20.82 -29.85
N GLY A 228 -15.91 20.26 -30.04
CA GLY A 228 -14.64 20.87 -29.64
C GLY A 228 -14.27 20.60 -28.17
N LEU A 229 -13.96 21.66 -27.43
CA LEU A 229 -13.43 21.57 -26.06
C LEU A 229 -14.38 20.85 -25.09
N ARG A 230 -15.69 21.09 -25.21
CA ARG A 230 -16.70 20.51 -24.31
C ARG A 230 -16.74 18.98 -24.37
N MET A 231 -16.70 18.39 -25.57
CA MET A 231 -16.60 16.94 -25.75
C MET A 231 -15.29 16.38 -25.18
N THR A 232 -14.19 17.12 -25.29
CA THR A 232 -12.89 16.69 -24.74
C THR A 232 -12.91 16.67 -23.22
N ILE A 233 -13.48 17.72 -22.60
CA ILE A 233 -13.69 17.79 -21.15
C ILE A 233 -14.62 16.67 -20.71
N ALA A 234 -15.75 16.46 -21.40
CA ALA A 234 -16.70 15.39 -21.07
C ALA A 234 -16.03 14.01 -21.11
N LYS A 235 -15.26 13.70 -22.15
CA LYS A 235 -14.48 12.46 -22.23
C LYS A 235 -13.50 12.33 -21.08
N HIS A 236 -12.78 13.39 -20.73
CA HIS A 236 -11.84 13.36 -19.62
C HIS A 236 -12.55 13.13 -18.29
N THR A 237 -13.68 13.80 -18.04
CA THR A 237 -14.51 13.59 -16.84
C THR A 237 -15.05 12.16 -16.76
N ILE A 238 -15.48 11.57 -17.87
CA ILE A 238 -15.93 10.17 -17.91
C ILE A 238 -14.79 9.24 -17.50
N VAL A 239 -13.58 9.45 -18.05
CA VAL A 239 -12.39 8.66 -17.68
C VAL A 239 -12.10 8.80 -16.18
N THR A 240 -12.11 10.02 -15.64
CA THR A 240 -11.90 10.25 -14.20
C THR A 240 -12.96 9.57 -13.33
N ILE A 241 -14.23 9.51 -13.77
CA ILE A 241 -15.28 8.77 -13.05
C ILE A 241 -15.02 7.27 -13.12
N LEU A 242 -14.64 6.75 -14.29
CA LEU A 242 -14.31 5.33 -14.46
C LEU A 242 -13.13 4.92 -13.57
N ASP A 243 -12.14 5.79 -13.37
CA ASP A 243 -11.00 5.54 -12.47
C ASP A 243 -11.43 5.40 -11.00
N THR A 244 -12.63 5.85 -10.62
CA THR A 244 -13.20 5.67 -9.28
C THR A 244 -14.02 4.40 -9.12
N LEU A 245 -14.22 3.60 -10.18
CA LEU A 245 -15.00 2.37 -10.12
C LEU A 245 -14.12 1.19 -9.70
N GLY A 246 -14.65 0.37 -8.80
CA GLY A 246 -14.01 -0.87 -8.36
C GLY A 246 -14.39 -2.07 -9.22
N GLU A 247 -13.77 -3.23 -8.95
CA GLU A 247 -14.04 -4.50 -9.64
C GLU A 247 -15.49 -5.00 -9.47
N ASN A 248 -16.16 -4.55 -8.40
CA ASN A 248 -17.54 -4.94 -8.08
C ASN A 248 -18.59 -3.94 -8.62
N ASP A 249 -18.17 -2.88 -9.29
CA ASP A 249 -19.07 -1.86 -9.83
C ASP A 249 -19.43 -2.17 -11.29
N PHE A 250 -20.70 -2.00 -11.65
CA PHE A 250 -21.15 -2.13 -13.03
C PHE A 250 -21.38 -0.76 -13.65
N VAL A 251 -20.97 -0.59 -14.90
CA VAL A 251 -21.13 0.67 -15.61
C VAL A 251 -21.61 0.45 -17.04
N ASN A 252 -22.52 1.31 -17.48
CA ASN A 252 -22.89 1.43 -18.89
C ASN A 252 -22.83 2.89 -19.33
N ILE A 253 -22.47 3.15 -20.58
CA ILE A 253 -22.34 4.50 -21.14
C ILE A 253 -23.27 4.60 -22.35
N ILE A 254 -24.18 5.58 -22.30
CA ILE A 254 -25.14 5.87 -23.37
C ILE A 254 -24.81 7.27 -23.90
N ALA A 255 -24.76 7.42 -25.22
CA ALA A 255 -24.45 8.66 -25.90
C ALA A 255 -25.54 9.01 -26.90
#